data_AF-A0A1J4X2M3-F1
#
_entry.id   AF-A0A1J4X2M3-F1
#
_cell.length_a   1.000
_cell.length_b   1.000
_cell.length_c   1.000
_cell.angle_alpha   90.00
_cell.angle_beta   90.00
_cell.angle_gamma   90.00
#
_symmetry.space_group_name_H-M   'P 1'
#
loop_
_entity.id
_entity.type
_entity.pdbx_description
1 polymer ?
#
loop_
_entity_poly.entity_id
_entity_poly.type
_entity_poly.pdbx_seq_one_letter_code
_entity_poly.pdbx_strand_id
1 'polypeptide(L)'
;MHSHTTLLILDFDHTLFNTTKLVQAEADYFAKAFGIPESVFRETREKVKICCVVEDVDRFVHLLPHPDKAALHEALLYVIHTASPSCLFADVLPSLDVLKGKADILLATHGDPELQEAKIRSSGIPAEFPFAITQTKKSDIIASHINGYTMIFLVDDKPENLREAKEHFPSVRTCLITRPDDHPYSKSTVDYPGVDHSVATLTDLRL
;
A
#
# COMPACT_ATOMS: atom_id res chain seq x y z
N MET A 1 -6.60 -21.26 13.34
CA MET A 1 -5.87 -22.39 12.69
C MET A 1 -5.47 -21.91 11.31
N HIS A 2 -4.20 -22.08 10.95
CA HIS A 2 -3.70 -21.80 9.60
C HIS A 2 -4.28 -22.81 8.61
N SER A 3 -4.65 -22.37 7.41
CA SER A 3 -5.17 -23.29 6.37
C SER A 3 -4.03 -23.87 5.53
N HIS A 4 -2.90 -23.18 5.51
CA HIS A 4 -1.71 -23.55 4.74
C HIS A 4 -0.45 -23.46 5.59
N THR A 5 0.64 -24.09 5.12
CA THR A 5 1.97 -23.97 5.72
C THR A 5 2.76 -22.78 5.18
N THR A 6 2.20 -22.06 4.19
CA THR A 6 2.77 -20.89 3.54
C THR A 6 1.93 -19.65 3.86
N LEU A 7 2.59 -18.55 4.22
CA LEU A 7 2.00 -17.23 4.34
C LEU A 7 2.46 -16.34 3.18
N LEU A 8 1.52 -15.70 2.51
CA LEU A 8 1.76 -14.66 1.52
C LEU A 8 1.38 -13.31 2.11
N ILE A 9 2.39 -12.48 2.36
CA ILE A 9 2.25 -11.11 2.82
C ILE A 9 2.31 -10.18 1.62
N LEU A 10 1.25 -9.43 1.39
CA LEU A 10 1.13 -8.50 0.27
C LEU A 10 1.10 -7.07 0.81
N ASP A 11 2.03 -6.24 0.36
CA ASP A 11 1.86 -4.80 0.44
C ASP A 11 0.56 -4.34 -0.25
N PHE A 12 0.05 -3.16 0.09
CA PHE A 12 -1.19 -2.64 -0.44
C PHE A 12 -0.97 -1.50 -1.45
N ASP A 13 -0.46 -0.35 -0.98
CA ASP A 13 -0.25 0.83 -1.81
C ASP A 13 0.81 0.54 -2.90
N HIS A 14 0.54 0.88 -4.16
CA HIS A 14 1.39 0.56 -5.32
C HIS A 14 1.63 -0.94 -5.60
N THR A 15 1.12 -1.85 -4.76
CA THR A 15 1.19 -3.31 -4.96
C THR A 15 -0.15 -3.92 -5.38
N LEU A 16 -1.21 -3.70 -4.60
CA LEU A 16 -2.59 -4.10 -4.93
C LEU A 16 -3.42 -2.92 -5.43
N PHE A 17 -3.03 -1.73 -5.02
CA PHE A 17 -3.81 -0.52 -5.15
C PHE A 17 -3.01 0.55 -5.89
N ASN A 18 -3.59 1.13 -6.94
CA ASN A 18 -3.02 2.21 -7.70
C ASN A 18 -3.14 3.52 -6.91
N THR A 19 -2.14 3.76 -6.06
CA THR A 19 -2.12 4.92 -5.19
C THR A 19 -1.95 6.21 -6.00
N THR A 20 -1.21 6.19 -7.11
CA THR A 20 -1.08 7.37 -7.99
C THR A 20 -2.44 7.83 -8.51
N LYS A 21 -3.32 6.89 -8.90
CA LYS A 21 -4.67 7.18 -9.37
C LYS A 21 -5.55 7.78 -8.26
N LEU A 22 -5.50 7.23 -7.04
CA LEU A 22 -6.23 7.81 -5.90
C LEU A 22 -5.79 9.26 -5.64
N VAL A 23 -4.49 9.51 -5.65
CA VAL A 23 -3.91 10.83 -5.36
C VAL A 23 -4.31 11.86 -6.41
N GLN A 24 -4.42 11.45 -7.67
CA GLN A 24 -4.98 12.31 -8.70
C GLN A 24 -6.45 12.62 -8.42
N ALA A 25 -7.26 11.62 -8.04
CA ALA A 25 -8.67 11.83 -7.72
C ALA A 25 -8.85 12.79 -6.53
N GLU A 26 -7.99 12.70 -5.52
CA GLU A 26 -7.95 13.64 -4.38
C GLU A 26 -7.63 15.05 -4.86
N ALA A 27 -6.56 15.23 -5.64
CA ALA A 27 -6.16 16.54 -6.16
C ALA A 27 -7.26 17.17 -7.03
N ASP A 28 -7.88 16.40 -7.92
CA ASP A 28 -8.97 16.85 -8.79
C ASP A 28 -10.20 17.28 -7.98
N TYR A 29 -10.56 16.50 -6.96
CA TYR A 29 -11.67 16.82 -6.06
C TYR A 29 -11.38 18.11 -5.28
N PHE A 30 -10.17 18.24 -4.72
CA PHE A 30 -9.80 19.40 -3.92
C PHE A 30 -9.74 20.68 -4.76
N ALA A 31 -9.27 20.58 -6.01
CA ALA A 31 -9.31 21.69 -6.97
C ALA A 31 -10.75 22.12 -7.26
N LYS A 32 -11.66 21.18 -7.47
CA LYS A 32 -13.06 21.47 -7.80
C LYS A 32 -13.88 21.97 -6.61
N ALA A 33 -13.72 21.36 -5.44
CA ALA A 33 -14.55 21.60 -4.27
C ALA A 33 -14.06 22.79 -3.43
N PHE A 34 -12.74 23.00 -3.36
CA PHE A 34 -12.13 23.99 -2.46
C PHE A 34 -11.27 25.03 -3.19
N GLY A 35 -11.15 24.94 -4.52
CA GLY A 35 -10.29 25.83 -5.29
C GLY A 35 -8.79 25.67 -4.99
N ILE A 36 -8.38 24.52 -4.41
CA ILE A 36 -6.99 24.24 -4.08
C ILE A 36 -6.28 23.75 -5.34
N PRO A 37 -5.30 24.49 -5.90
CA PRO A 37 -4.61 24.05 -7.10
C PRO A 37 -3.86 22.74 -6.86
N GLU A 38 -3.81 21.88 -7.88
CA GLU A 38 -3.10 20.59 -7.82
C GLU A 38 -1.64 20.74 -7.36
N SER A 39 -0.94 21.80 -7.81
CA SER A 39 0.43 22.08 -7.38
C SER A 39 0.54 22.29 -5.87
N VAL A 40 -0.41 23.03 -5.27
CA VAL A 40 -0.46 23.26 -3.83
C VAL A 40 -0.78 21.97 -3.08
N PHE A 41 -1.73 21.18 -3.60
CA PHE A 41 -2.06 19.86 -3.03
C PHE A 41 -0.83 18.95 -2.99
N ARG A 42 -0.14 18.80 -4.13
CA ARG A 42 1.03 17.92 -4.25
C ARG A 42 2.21 18.40 -3.42
N GLU A 43 2.50 19.70 -3.44
CA GLU A 43 3.58 20.27 -2.62
C GLU A 43 3.31 20.07 -1.13
N THR A 44 2.06 20.24 -0.69
CA THR A 44 1.68 20.02 0.70
C THR A 44 1.85 18.55 1.09
N ARG A 45 1.44 17.64 0.22
CA ARG A 45 1.57 16.20 0.46
C ARG A 45 3.03 15.75 0.55
N GLU A 46 3.89 16.30 -0.30
CA GLU A 46 5.33 16.07 -0.24
C GLU A 46 5.96 16.60 1.05
N LYS A 47 5.55 17.79 1.51
CA LYS A 47 6.00 18.34 2.80
C LYS A 47 5.63 17.42 3.97
N VAL A 48 4.43 16.84 3.97
CA VAL A 48 4.01 15.88 5.00
C VAL A 48 4.86 14.61 4.93
N LYS A 49 5.09 14.06 3.74
CA LYS A 49 5.95 12.87 3.56
C LYS A 49 7.38 13.06 4.07
N ILE A 50 7.95 14.25 3.91
CA ILE A 50 9.30 14.56 4.41
C ILE A 50 9.32 14.71 5.94
N CYS A 51 8.25 15.28 6.52
CA CYS A 51 8.22 15.65 7.93
C CYS A 51 7.64 14.57 8.85
N CYS A 52 6.90 13.61 8.30
CA CYS A 52 6.17 12.60 9.06
C CYS A 52 6.57 11.20 8.62
N VAL A 53 6.54 10.26 9.58
CA VAL A 53 6.80 8.83 9.30
C VAL A 53 5.69 8.24 8.43
N VAL A 54 4.45 8.67 8.62
CA VAL A 54 3.27 8.30 7.83
C VAL A 54 2.55 9.56 7.34
N GLU A 55 1.67 9.42 6.35
CA GLU A 55 0.82 10.51 5.89
C GLU A 55 -0.16 10.91 6.99
N ASP A 56 0.21 11.97 7.73
CA ASP A 56 -0.60 12.55 8.80
C ASP A 56 -1.69 13.44 8.18
N VAL A 57 -2.93 12.96 8.21
CA VAL A 57 -4.11 13.62 7.62
C VAL A 57 -4.33 14.99 8.24
N ASP A 58 -4.29 15.06 9.57
CA ASP A 58 -4.50 16.31 10.29
C ASP A 58 -3.46 17.32 9.85
N ARG A 59 -2.18 16.94 9.81
CA ARG A 59 -1.13 17.83 9.35
C ARG A 59 -1.30 18.23 7.89
N PHE A 60 -1.70 17.30 7.03
CA PHE A 60 -1.97 17.56 5.62
C PHE A 60 -3.05 18.62 5.45
N VAL A 61 -4.22 18.45 6.07
CA VAL A 61 -5.31 19.41 5.95
C VAL A 61 -4.98 20.76 6.60
N HIS A 62 -4.20 20.76 7.69
CA HIS A 62 -3.77 22.00 8.35
C HIS A 62 -2.85 22.84 7.46
N LEU A 63 -1.99 22.22 6.67
CA LEU A 63 -1.08 22.90 5.76
C LEU A 63 -1.74 23.45 4.49
N LEU A 64 -2.93 22.96 4.12
CA LEU A 64 -3.67 23.46 2.97
C LEU A 64 -4.25 24.86 3.23
N PRO A 65 -4.31 25.75 2.23
CA PRO A 65 -4.79 27.12 2.39
C PRO A 65 -6.33 27.21 2.39
N HIS A 66 -6.99 26.45 3.26
CA HIS A 66 -8.44 26.47 3.46
C HIS A 66 -8.79 26.66 4.94
N PRO A 67 -9.79 27.50 5.29
CA PRO A 67 -10.14 27.77 6.68
C PRO A 67 -10.85 26.60 7.38
N ASP A 68 -11.65 25.83 6.65
CA ASP A 68 -12.39 24.70 7.20
C ASP A 68 -11.57 23.42 7.05
N LYS A 69 -10.91 23.00 8.14
CA LYS A 69 -10.04 21.81 8.18
C LYS A 69 -10.83 20.51 8.29
N ALA A 70 -11.96 20.55 8.99
CA ALA A 70 -12.85 19.41 9.13
C ALA A 70 -13.43 19.03 7.75
N ALA A 71 -13.89 20.01 6.97
CA ALA A 71 -14.38 19.76 5.62
C ALA A 71 -13.31 19.16 4.68
N LEU A 72 -12.04 19.54 4.83
CA LEU A 72 -10.95 18.95 4.05
C LEU A 72 -10.68 17.50 4.44
N HIS A 73 -10.73 17.16 5.72
CA HIS A 73 -10.57 15.80 6.22
C HIS A 73 -11.71 14.91 5.72
N GLU A 74 -12.95 15.36 5.91
CA GLU A 74 -14.14 14.67 5.41
C GLU A 74 -14.10 14.47 3.89
N ALA A 75 -13.61 15.47 3.15
CA ALA A 75 -13.41 15.36 1.72
C ALA A 75 -12.38 14.30 1.33
N LEU A 76 -11.27 14.18 2.07
CA LEU A 76 -10.26 13.15 1.82
C LEU A 76 -10.86 11.76 1.98
N LEU A 77 -11.56 11.50 3.09
CA LEU A 77 -12.25 10.23 3.32
C LEU A 77 -13.32 9.96 2.26
N TYR A 78 -14.09 10.98 1.89
CA TYR A 78 -15.10 10.87 0.84
C TYR A 78 -14.48 10.41 -0.49
N VAL A 79 -13.36 11.02 -0.90
CA VAL A 79 -12.66 10.62 -2.14
C VAL A 79 -12.13 9.19 -2.01
N ILE A 80 -11.54 8.82 -0.87
CA ILE A 80 -11.06 7.44 -0.64
C ILE A 80 -12.21 6.45 -0.79
N HIS A 81 -13.35 6.67 -0.15
CA HIS A 81 -14.49 5.77 -0.23
C HIS A 81 -15.04 5.64 -1.66
N THR A 82 -15.07 6.73 -2.42
CA THR A 82 -15.70 6.76 -3.75
C THR A 82 -14.76 6.33 -4.88
N ALA A 83 -13.46 6.63 -4.78
CA ALA A 83 -12.48 6.32 -5.83
C ALA A 83 -11.84 4.93 -5.66
N SER A 84 -11.70 4.43 -4.42
CA SER A 84 -10.96 3.18 -4.12
C SER A 84 -11.37 1.96 -4.95
N PRO A 85 -12.67 1.69 -5.26
CA PRO A 85 -13.03 0.54 -6.09
C PRO A 85 -12.37 0.56 -7.47
N SER A 86 -12.11 1.76 -8.01
CA SER A 86 -11.49 1.94 -9.33
C SER A 86 -9.95 1.90 -9.29
N CYS A 87 -9.36 1.85 -8.10
CA CYS A 87 -7.92 1.92 -7.91
C CYS A 87 -7.26 0.55 -7.76
N LEU A 88 -8.00 -0.55 -7.58
CA LEU A 88 -7.38 -1.88 -7.63
C LEU A 88 -6.83 -2.18 -9.03
N PHE A 89 -5.64 -2.78 -9.10
CA PHE A 89 -5.15 -3.32 -10.37
C PHE A 89 -6.03 -4.48 -10.84
N ALA A 90 -6.24 -4.58 -12.14
CA ALA A 90 -7.21 -5.51 -12.73
C ALA A 90 -6.90 -6.99 -12.45
N ASP A 91 -5.64 -7.35 -12.21
CA ASP A 91 -5.18 -8.69 -11.90
C ASP A 91 -5.34 -9.07 -10.41
N VAL A 92 -5.62 -8.11 -9.52
CA VAL A 92 -5.58 -8.36 -8.06
C VAL A 92 -6.65 -9.35 -7.63
N LEU A 93 -7.93 -9.07 -7.90
CA LEU A 93 -9.00 -9.95 -7.43
C LEU A 93 -8.90 -11.37 -8.03
N PRO A 94 -8.65 -11.56 -9.35
CA PRO A 94 -8.40 -12.89 -9.91
C PRO A 94 -7.19 -13.58 -9.28
N SER A 95 -6.10 -12.85 -9.03
CA SER A 95 -4.88 -13.44 -8.44
C SER A 95 -5.09 -13.84 -6.99
N LEU A 96 -5.76 -13.03 -6.18
CA LEU A 96 -6.09 -13.37 -4.80
C LEU A 96 -6.94 -14.64 -4.72
N ASP A 97 -7.90 -14.82 -5.63
CA ASP A 97 -8.73 -16.03 -5.70
C ASP A 97 -7.92 -17.30 -6.01
N VAL A 98 -6.91 -17.20 -6.87
CA VAL A 98 -5.99 -18.31 -7.16
C VAL A 98 -5.01 -18.56 -6.00
N LEU A 99 -4.46 -17.50 -5.42
CA LEU A 99 -3.41 -17.57 -4.40
C LEU A 99 -3.95 -18.07 -3.05
N LYS A 100 -5.21 -17.77 -2.71
CA LYS A 100 -5.83 -18.25 -1.46
C LYS A 100 -5.98 -19.77 -1.39
N GLY A 101 -5.93 -20.46 -2.54
CA GLY A 101 -5.89 -21.93 -2.60
C GLY A 101 -4.50 -22.53 -2.39
N LYS A 102 -3.46 -21.70 -2.19
CA LYS A 102 -2.05 -22.11 -2.08
C LYS A 102 -1.37 -21.59 -0.81
N ALA A 103 -1.83 -20.48 -0.26
CA ALA A 103 -1.27 -19.85 0.93
C ALA A 103 -2.35 -19.13 1.73
N ASP A 104 -2.09 -18.97 3.03
CA ASP A 104 -2.81 -17.98 3.82
C ASP A 104 -2.33 -16.59 3.37
N ILE A 105 -3.24 -15.63 3.19
CA ILE A 105 -2.92 -14.30 2.68
C ILE A 105 -3.10 -13.26 3.79
N LEU A 106 -2.13 -12.35 3.93
CA LEU A 106 -2.18 -11.20 4.82
C LEU A 106 -1.84 -9.94 4.03
N LEU A 107 -2.68 -8.92 4.11
CA LEU A 107 -2.35 -7.61 3.59
C LEU A 107 -1.55 -6.83 4.65
N ALA A 108 -0.39 -6.30 4.29
CA ALA A 108 0.48 -5.58 5.22
C ALA A 108 0.86 -4.21 4.65
N THR A 109 0.24 -3.16 5.18
CA THR A 109 0.40 -1.79 4.68
C THR A 109 1.07 -0.89 5.71
N HIS A 110 1.83 0.10 5.23
CA HIS A 110 2.42 1.14 6.05
C HIS A 110 1.69 2.46 5.82
N GLY A 111 1.22 3.10 6.89
CA GLY A 111 0.51 4.38 6.77
C GLY A 111 -0.37 4.71 7.95
N ASP A 112 -1.14 5.78 7.79
CA ASP A 112 -2.14 6.19 8.76
C ASP A 112 -3.26 5.14 8.87
N PRO A 113 -3.62 4.69 10.09
CA PRO A 113 -4.65 3.68 10.29
C PRO A 113 -6.01 4.01 9.70
N GLU A 114 -6.48 5.26 9.84
CA GLU A 114 -7.79 5.68 9.34
C GLU A 114 -7.81 5.62 7.81
N LEU A 115 -6.79 6.21 7.17
CA LEU A 115 -6.71 6.23 5.71
C LEU A 115 -6.53 4.83 5.13
N GLN A 116 -5.62 4.03 5.68
CA GLN A 116 -5.35 2.69 5.17
C GLN A 116 -6.57 1.77 5.34
N GLU A 117 -7.25 1.85 6.48
CA GLU A 117 -8.49 1.10 6.69
C GLU A 117 -9.58 1.54 5.69
N ALA A 118 -9.78 2.84 5.49
CA ALA A 118 -10.73 3.36 4.54
C ALA A 118 -10.44 2.88 3.11
N LYS A 119 -9.16 2.92 2.67
CA LYS A 119 -8.74 2.43 1.34
C LYS A 119 -9.02 0.93 1.19
N ILE A 120 -8.54 0.10 2.12
CA ILE A 120 -8.69 -1.36 2.04
C ILE A 120 -10.16 -1.74 2.01
N ARG A 121 -10.96 -1.22 2.95
CA ARG A 121 -12.39 -1.56 3.05
C ARG A 121 -13.21 -1.07 1.86
N SER A 122 -12.80 0.03 1.23
CA SER A 122 -13.51 0.60 0.08
C SER A 122 -12.99 0.10 -1.26
N SER A 123 -11.87 -0.62 -1.29
CA SER A 123 -11.24 -1.10 -2.53
C SER A 123 -12.02 -2.22 -3.23
N GLY A 124 -12.89 -2.92 -2.50
CA GLY A 124 -13.57 -4.12 -3.00
C GLY A 124 -12.79 -5.42 -2.76
N ILE A 125 -11.68 -5.38 -2.03
CA ILE A 125 -11.04 -6.60 -1.50
C ILE A 125 -12.03 -7.30 -0.55
N PRO A 126 -12.24 -8.61 -0.69
CA PRO A 126 -13.08 -9.40 0.21
C PRO A 126 -12.65 -9.29 1.68
N ALA A 127 -13.60 -9.11 2.59
CA ALA A 127 -13.36 -8.96 4.03
C ALA A 127 -12.76 -10.21 4.71
N GLU A 128 -12.74 -11.36 4.01
CA GLU A 128 -12.07 -12.58 4.48
C GLU A 128 -10.54 -12.47 4.49
N PHE A 129 -9.96 -11.54 3.73
CA PHE A 129 -8.52 -11.29 3.75
C PHE A 129 -8.15 -10.42 4.96
N PRO A 130 -7.41 -10.95 5.95
CA PRO A 130 -6.94 -10.15 7.06
C PRO A 130 -5.95 -9.09 6.57
N PHE A 131 -5.90 -7.97 7.29
CA PHE A 131 -4.93 -6.92 7.05
C PHE A 131 -4.29 -6.44 8.34
N ALA A 132 -3.04 -5.98 8.24
CA ALA A 132 -2.28 -5.35 9.31
C ALA A 132 -1.77 -3.99 8.81
N ILE A 133 -2.03 -2.95 9.59
CA ILE A 133 -1.53 -1.60 9.34
C ILE A 133 -0.41 -1.33 10.34
N THR A 134 0.74 -0.89 9.84
CA THR A 134 1.87 -0.48 10.68
C THR A 134 2.25 0.98 10.41
N GLN A 135 2.68 1.69 11.46
CA GLN A 135 3.30 3.01 11.34
C GLN A 135 4.83 2.94 11.47
N THR A 136 5.37 1.76 11.79
CA THR A 136 6.81 1.51 11.96
C THR A 136 7.35 0.76 10.75
N LYS A 137 7.60 -0.54 10.89
CA LYS A 137 8.25 -1.40 9.90
C LYS A 137 7.40 -2.63 9.66
N LYS A 138 7.47 -3.17 8.43
CA LYS A 138 6.81 -4.45 8.10
C LYS A 138 7.51 -5.66 8.72
N SER A 139 8.78 -5.52 9.09
CA SER A 139 9.52 -6.53 9.84
C SER A 139 8.82 -6.91 11.15
N ASP A 140 8.15 -5.97 11.81
CA ASP A 140 7.34 -6.23 13.01
C ASP A 140 6.15 -7.16 12.73
N ILE A 141 5.49 -6.98 11.57
CA ILE A 141 4.39 -7.85 11.12
C ILE A 141 4.93 -9.26 10.84
N ILE A 142 6.07 -9.38 10.15
CA ILE A 142 6.70 -10.67 9.85
C ILE A 142 7.10 -11.40 11.14
N ALA A 143 7.68 -10.69 12.11
CA ALA A 143 8.12 -11.26 13.38
C ALA A 143 6.99 -12.01 14.11
N SER A 144 5.77 -11.47 14.06
CA SER A 144 4.59 -12.10 14.69
C SER A 144 4.13 -13.40 14.03
N HIS A 145 4.60 -13.71 12.81
CA HIS A 145 4.20 -14.87 12.03
C HIS A 145 5.33 -15.88 11.78
N ILE A 146 6.59 -15.54 12.09
CA ILE A 146 7.78 -16.31 11.68
C ILE A 146 7.78 -17.76 12.19
N ASN A 147 7.15 -18.03 13.33
CA ASN A 147 7.06 -19.37 13.92
C ASN A 147 5.78 -20.12 13.53
N GLY A 148 4.83 -19.46 12.88
CA GLY A 148 3.53 -20.03 12.51
C GLY A 148 3.53 -20.72 11.14
N TYR A 149 4.51 -20.42 10.29
CA TYR A 149 4.57 -20.88 8.90
C TYR A 149 5.93 -21.46 8.55
N THR A 150 5.93 -22.43 7.64
CA THR A 150 7.15 -23.03 7.09
C THR A 150 7.80 -22.16 6.02
N MET A 151 6.99 -21.34 5.34
CA MET A 151 7.43 -20.45 4.27
C MET A 151 6.65 -19.13 4.38
N ILE A 152 7.36 -18.02 4.25
CA ILE A 152 6.76 -16.69 4.19
C ILE A 152 7.26 -16.02 2.91
N PHE A 153 6.31 -15.55 2.10
CA PHE A 153 6.57 -14.69 0.95
C PHE A 153 6.15 -13.27 1.28
N LEU A 154 7.02 -12.30 1.00
CA LEU A 154 6.71 -10.87 1.05
C LEU A 154 6.73 -10.30 -0.37
N VAL A 155 5.62 -9.70 -0.79
CA VAL A 155 5.51 -8.94 -2.04
C VAL A 155 5.34 -7.47 -1.71
N ASP A 156 6.22 -6.62 -2.24
CA ASP A 156 6.26 -5.19 -1.95
C ASP A 156 6.78 -4.41 -3.17
N ASP A 157 6.33 -3.17 -3.34
CA ASP A 157 6.81 -2.29 -4.40
C ASP A 157 8.12 -1.57 -4.00
N LYS A 158 8.42 -1.50 -2.70
CA LYS A 158 9.60 -0.83 -2.13
C LYS A 158 10.72 -1.82 -1.81
N PRO A 159 11.83 -1.77 -2.54
CA PRO A 159 12.95 -2.68 -2.30
C PRO A 159 13.62 -2.51 -0.94
N GLU A 160 13.50 -1.34 -0.32
CA GLU A 160 13.97 -1.09 1.05
C GLU A 160 13.25 -1.98 2.06
N ASN A 161 11.92 -2.15 1.92
CA ASN A 161 11.13 -3.04 2.76
C ASN A 161 11.56 -4.50 2.57
N LEU A 162 11.80 -4.90 1.33
CA LEU A 162 12.25 -6.26 0.99
C LEU A 162 13.64 -6.55 1.55
N ARG A 163 14.56 -5.60 1.43
CA ARG A 163 15.92 -5.71 1.98
C ARG A 163 15.88 -5.82 3.50
N GLU A 164 15.13 -4.94 4.17
CA GLU A 164 14.98 -4.96 5.61
C GLU A 164 14.41 -6.32 6.08
N ALA A 165 13.37 -6.82 5.41
CA ALA A 165 12.79 -8.12 5.73
C ALA A 165 13.81 -9.25 5.60
N LYS A 166 14.63 -9.23 4.55
CA LYS A 166 15.67 -10.24 4.32
C LYS A 166 16.79 -10.17 5.36
N GLU A 167 17.20 -8.96 5.76
CA GLU A 167 18.23 -8.75 6.79
C GLU A 167 17.80 -9.31 8.15
N HIS A 168 16.53 -9.12 8.55
CA HIS A 168 16.01 -9.59 9.83
C HIS A 168 15.54 -11.05 9.78
N PHE A 169 15.04 -11.51 8.62
CA PHE A 169 14.47 -12.84 8.42
C PHE A 169 14.98 -13.46 7.11
N PRO A 170 16.21 -14.01 7.09
CA PRO A 170 16.80 -14.54 5.86
C PRO A 170 16.01 -15.66 5.17
N SER A 171 15.12 -16.34 5.89
CA SER A 171 14.22 -17.38 5.37
C SER A 171 13.00 -16.83 4.61
N VAL A 172 12.67 -15.55 4.76
CA VAL A 172 11.55 -14.92 4.02
C VAL A 172 11.93 -14.81 2.55
N ARG A 173 11.04 -15.27 1.67
CA ARG A 173 11.16 -15.06 0.23
C ARG A 173 10.62 -13.70 -0.15
N THR A 174 11.40 -12.91 -0.87
CA THR A 174 11.06 -11.52 -1.23
C THR A 174 10.79 -11.40 -2.72
N CYS A 175 9.71 -10.71 -3.07
CA CYS A 175 9.32 -10.45 -4.45
C CYS A 175 9.06 -8.96 -4.64
N LEU A 176 9.84 -8.34 -5.52
CA LEU A 176 9.58 -6.97 -5.96
C LEU A 176 8.45 -6.98 -6.99
N ILE A 177 7.44 -6.15 -6.79
CA ILE A 177 6.44 -5.88 -7.82
C ILE A 177 6.61 -4.47 -8.36
N THR A 178 6.62 -4.32 -9.69
CA THR A 178 6.99 -3.03 -10.30
C THR A 178 5.82 -2.23 -10.87
N ARG A 179 4.61 -2.82 -11.03
CA ARG A 179 3.39 -2.20 -11.55
C ARG A 179 3.60 -1.14 -12.65
N PRO A 180 3.67 -1.56 -13.93
CA PRO A 180 3.83 -0.66 -15.08
C PRO A 180 2.95 0.59 -15.10
N ASP A 181 1.71 0.44 -14.65
CA ASP A 181 0.68 1.48 -14.65
C ASP A 181 0.71 2.39 -13.40
N ASP A 182 1.65 2.16 -12.48
CA ASP A 182 1.81 2.90 -11.24
C ASP A 182 3.28 2.91 -10.81
N HIS A 183 4.05 3.81 -11.41
CA HIS A 183 5.50 3.92 -11.21
C HIS A 183 5.89 5.21 -10.46
N PRO A 184 5.61 5.33 -9.15
CA PRO A 184 6.08 6.47 -8.37
C PRO A 184 7.62 6.57 -8.37
N TYR A 185 8.31 5.45 -8.62
CA TYR A 185 9.76 5.32 -8.63
C TYR A 185 10.36 5.10 -10.03
N SER A 186 9.68 5.50 -11.12
CA SER A 186 10.16 5.36 -12.51
C SER A 186 11.56 5.90 -12.79
N LYS A 187 12.10 6.75 -11.90
CA LYS A 187 13.45 7.32 -11.97
C LYS A 187 14.46 6.64 -11.05
N SER A 188 14.06 5.64 -10.27
CA SER A 188 14.99 4.91 -9.42
C SER A 188 15.89 4.04 -10.30
N THR A 189 17.17 4.41 -10.35
CA THR A 189 18.24 3.64 -11.02
C THR A 189 18.94 2.70 -10.04
N VAL A 190 18.35 2.48 -8.86
CA VAL A 190 18.96 1.67 -7.81
C VAL A 190 18.83 0.21 -8.22
N ASP A 191 19.97 -0.43 -8.48
CA ASP A 191 20.03 -1.88 -8.53
C ASP A 191 19.68 -2.43 -7.14
N TYR A 192 18.86 -3.46 -7.07
CA TYR A 192 18.32 -3.99 -5.82
C TYR A 192 18.90 -5.38 -5.55
N PRO A 193 20.19 -5.49 -5.18
CA PRO A 193 20.77 -6.77 -4.83
C PRO A 193 20.05 -7.33 -3.59
N GLY A 194 19.66 -8.61 -3.65
CA GLY A 194 19.10 -9.34 -2.51
C GLY A 194 17.58 -9.57 -2.52
N VAL A 195 16.87 -9.20 -3.58
CA VAL A 195 15.48 -9.64 -3.81
C VAL A 195 15.48 -10.98 -4.55
N ASP A 196 14.67 -11.96 -4.13
CA ASP A 196 14.68 -13.30 -4.75
C ASP A 196 13.98 -13.32 -6.12
N HIS A 197 12.88 -12.56 -6.24
CA HIS A 197 12.02 -12.55 -7.42
C HIS A 197 11.58 -11.13 -7.79
N SER A 198 11.24 -10.92 -9.06
CA SER A 198 10.61 -9.68 -9.52
C SER A 198 9.50 -10.00 -10.52
N VAL A 199 8.37 -9.31 -10.39
CA VAL A 199 7.20 -9.48 -11.24
C VAL A 199 6.60 -8.11 -11.60
N ALA A 200 5.89 -8.04 -12.72
CA ALA A 200 5.14 -6.84 -13.10
C ALA A 200 3.69 -6.89 -12.58
N THR A 201 3.15 -8.10 -12.40
CA THR A 201 1.77 -8.37 -11.99
C THR A 201 1.72 -9.52 -10.98
N LEU A 202 0.64 -9.63 -10.23
CA LEU A 202 0.42 -10.79 -9.35
C LEU A 202 0.13 -12.08 -10.12
N THR A 203 -0.30 -11.98 -11.38
CA THR A 203 -0.53 -13.16 -12.22
C THR A 203 0.76 -13.96 -12.42
N ASP A 204 1.91 -13.27 -12.41
CA ASP A 204 3.23 -13.88 -12.60
C ASP A 204 3.83 -14.43 -11.30
N LEU A 205 3.20 -14.20 -10.15
CA LEU A 205 3.69 -14.62 -8.85
C LEU A 205 3.64 -16.15 -8.71
N ARG A 206 4.77 -16.75 -8.35
CA ARG A 206 4.91 -18.19 -8.10
C ARG A 206 5.32 -18.42 -6.64
N LEU A 207 4.48 -19.16 -5.90
CA LEU A 207 4.73 -19.60 -4.53
C LEU A 207 5.46 -20.95 -4.49
#